data_AF-A0A2H9PUL0-F1
#
_entry.id   AF-A0A2H9PUL0-F1
#
_cell.length_a   1.000
_cell.length_b   1.000
_cell.length_c   1.000
_cell.angle_alpha   90.00
_cell.angle_beta   90.00
_cell.angle_gamma   90.00
#
_symmetry.space_group_name_H-M   'P 1'
#
loop_
_entity.id
_entity.type
_entity.pdbx_description
1 polymer ?
#
loop_
_entity_poly.entity_id
_entity_poly.type
_entity_poly.pdbx_seq_one_letter_code
_entity_poly.pdbx_strand_id
1 'polypeptide(L)'
;MIKAIIFDYGGVLSIKGGFSSFGEIYASKLGVDPEELKRVIIDNWSKARISKMDSKMFWLNVSKFLKIDQKIFRKDLMEFSGFRYEVLDLIKKLKKDYKVGLLSNHIEDWLEEIIAEHKLNEVFDVITASYETKIAKPDISIFKETVKRLGVDATECIYIDDMEQNIPPAKELGMKMILFKNFEQLKKELISFSIKID
;
A
#
# COMPACT_ATOMS: atom_id res chain seq x y z
N MET A 1 -10.51 -22.73 -7.27
CA MET A 1 -10.89 -22.37 -5.87
C MET A 1 -9.94 -21.26 -5.43
N ILE A 2 -10.37 -20.29 -4.61
CA ILE A 2 -9.45 -19.26 -4.13
C ILE A 2 -8.47 -19.87 -3.13
N LYS A 3 -7.18 -19.59 -3.31
CA LYS A 3 -6.08 -20.04 -2.44
C LYS A 3 -5.31 -18.89 -1.80
N ALA A 4 -5.37 -17.69 -2.39
CA ALA A 4 -4.65 -16.54 -1.89
C ALA A 4 -5.48 -15.25 -1.93
N ILE A 5 -5.22 -14.38 -0.97
CA ILE A 5 -5.81 -13.04 -0.88
C ILE A 5 -4.66 -12.05 -0.72
N ILE A 6 -4.56 -11.12 -1.67
CA ILE A 6 -3.47 -10.16 -1.77
C ILE A 6 -4.03 -8.77 -1.47
N PHE A 7 -3.39 -8.04 -0.57
CA PHE A 7 -3.82 -6.73 -0.10
C PHE A 7 -2.82 -5.66 -0.54
N ASP A 8 -3.30 -4.48 -0.90
CA ASP A 8 -2.49 -3.27 -0.84
C ASP A 8 -2.25 -2.83 0.62
N TYR A 9 -1.24 -1.98 0.81
CA TYR A 9 -1.06 -1.24 2.05
C TYR A 9 -1.80 0.09 2.04
N GLY A 10 -1.49 0.96 1.06
CA GLY A 10 -2.03 2.31 0.98
C GLY A 10 -3.55 2.29 0.82
N GLY A 11 -4.28 3.03 1.65
CA GLY A 11 -5.75 3.13 1.57
C GLY A 11 -6.53 1.87 2.01
N VAL A 12 -5.87 0.71 2.08
CA VAL A 12 -6.43 -0.57 2.53
C VAL A 12 -6.06 -0.89 3.98
N LEU A 13 -4.76 -0.93 4.32
CA LEU A 13 -4.27 -1.05 5.70
C LEU A 13 -4.02 0.30 6.34
N SER A 14 -3.74 1.34 5.55
CA SER A 14 -3.71 2.72 6.02
C SER A 14 -5.04 3.45 5.80
N ILE A 15 -5.22 4.58 6.47
CA ILE A 15 -6.35 5.49 6.25
C ILE A 15 -6.19 6.14 4.87
N LYS A 16 -7.33 6.32 4.20
CA LYS A 16 -7.38 6.96 2.89
C LYS A 16 -7.02 8.44 3.03
N GLY A 17 -6.05 8.88 2.24
CA GLY A 17 -5.70 10.29 2.12
C GLY A 17 -4.55 10.51 1.14
N GLY A 18 -3.60 9.58 1.11
CA GLY A 18 -2.46 9.66 0.21
C GLY A 18 -1.72 10.99 0.32
N PHE A 19 -0.83 11.25 -0.63
CA PHE A 19 -0.10 12.51 -0.66
C PHE A 19 -0.96 13.71 -1.06
N SER A 20 -2.09 13.49 -1.74
CA SER A 20 -2.93 14.59 -2.22
C SER A 20 -3.64 15.30 -1.08
N SER A 21 -4.43 14.58 -0.25
CA SER A 21 -5.18 15.25 0.82
C SER A 21 -4.27 15.69 1.97
N PHE A 22 -3.23 14.90 2.29
CA PHE A 22 -2.20 15.35 3.21
C PHE A 22 -1.51 16.62 2.69
N GLY A 23 -1.08 16.63 1.43
CA GLY A 23 -0.39 17.75 0.81
C GLY A 23 -1.21 19.04 0.86
N GLU A 24 -2.50 18.99 0.53
CA GLU A 24 -3.38 20.17 0.58
C GLU A 24 -3.51 20.74 2.01
N ILE A 25 -3.78 19.87 3.00
CA ILE A 25 -3.92 20.28 4.41
C ILE A 25 -2.60 20.83 4.94
N TYR A 26 -1.49 20.16 4.63
CA TYR A 26 -0.17 20.52 5.12
C TYR A 26 0.35 21.80 4.47
N ALA A 27 0.08 21.99 3.19
CA ALA A 27 0.41 23.22 2.47
C ALA A 27 -0.31 24.44 3.07
N SER A 28 -1.61 24.30 3.33
CA SER A 28 -2.42 25.33 3.99
C SER A 28 -1.87 25.68 5.39
N LYS A 29 -1.53 24.67 6.20
CA LYS A 29 -0.94 24.84 7.54
C LYS A 29 0.36 25.65 7.52
N LEU A 30 1.19 25.48 6.48
CA LEU A 30 2.52 26.08 6.39
C LEU A 30 2.59 27.31 5.48
N GLY A 31 1.48 27.68 4.84
CA GLY A 31 1.43 28.81 3.89
C GLY A 31 2.29 28.59 2.65
N VAL A 32 2.40 27.34 2.18
CA VAL A 32 3.11 26.99 0.93
C VAL A 32 2.11 26.66 -0.18
N ASP A 33 2.55 26.72 -1.44
CA ASP A 33 1.70 26.35 -2.58
C ASP A 33 1.41 24.83 -2.56
N PRO A 34 0.12 24.40 -2.50
CA PRO A 34 -0.25 22.98 -2.48
C PRO A 34 0.17 22.23 -3.75
N GLU A 35 0.16 22.87 -4.92
CA GLU A 35 0.56 22.22 -6.17
C GLU A 35 2.08 22.05 -6.26
N GLU A 36 2.85 23.00 -5.74
CA GLU A 36 4.30 22.84 -5.62
C GLU A 36 4.67 21.75 -4.63
N LEU A 37 4.03 21.72 -3.44
CA LEU A 37 4.27 20.67 -2.45
C LEU A 37 3.95 19.30 -3.02
N LYS A 38 2.79 19.16 -3.67
CA LYS A 38 2.37 17.93 -4.33
C LYS A 38 3.38 17.49 -5.38
N ARG A 39 3.89 18.41 -6.21
CA ARG A 39 4.93 18.11 -7.21
C ARG A 39 6.21 17.60 -6.55
N VAL A 40 6.69 18.27 -5.49
CA VAL A 40 7.90 17.86 -4.76
C VAL A 40 7.71 16.47 -4.16
N ILE A 41 6.58 16.21 -3.51
CA ILE A 41 6.27 14.90 -2.93
C ILE A 41 6.24 13.82 -4.02
N ILE A 42 5.48 14.02 -5.10
CA ILE A 42 5.32 13.02 -6.16
C ILE A 42 6.63 12.73 -6.87
N ASP A 43 7.44 13.75 -7.22
CA ASP A 43 8.71 13.55 -7.91
C ASP A 43 9.70 12.73 -7.07
N ASN A 44 9.79 13.04 -5.77
CA ASN A 44 10.69 12.32 -4.87
C ASN A 44 10.17 10.91 -4.57
N TRP A 45 8.88 10.77 -4.22
CA TRP A 45 8.28 9.49 -3.91
C TRP A 45 8.29 8.53 -5.10
N SER A 46 8.00 9.02 -6.30
CA SER A 46 7.96 8.19 -7.51
C SER A 46 9.30 7.57 -7.87
N LYS A 47 10.42 8.24 -7.53
CA LYS A 47 11.78 7.74 -7.68
C LYS A 47 12.17 6.80 -6.53
N ALA A 48 11.89 7.19 -5.30
CA ALA A 48 12.24 6.43 -4.11
C ALA A 48 11.52 5.07 -4.06
N ARG A 49 10.25 5.02 -4.46
CA ARG A 49 9.44 3.78 -4.39
C ARG A 49 9.91 2.67 -5.32
N ILE A 50 10.80 2.96 -6.26
CA ILE A 50 11.41 1.97 -7.17
C ILE A 50 12.94 2.00 -7.07
N SER A 51 13.47 2.50 -5.95
CA SER A 51 14.90 2.54 -5.64
C SER A 51 15.76 3.27 -6.67
N LYS A 52 15.18 4.26 -7.37
CA LYS A 52 15.93 5.25 -8.18
C LYS A 52 16.45 6.42 -7.34
N MET A 53 16.09 6.45 -6.06
CA MET A 53 16.51 7.43 -5.06
C MET A 53 16.51 6.72 -3.71
N ASP A 54 17.51 6.99 -2.87
CA ASP A 54 17.49 6.56 -1.46
C ASP A 54 16.23 7.12 -0.78
N SER A 55 15.45 6.29 -0.10
CA SER A 55 14.21 6.73 0.52
C SER A 55 14.40 7.80 1.60
N LYS A 56 15.58 7.90 2.23
CA LYS A 56 15.94 9.00 3.12
C LYS A 56 15.95 10.36 2.42
N MET A 57 16.26 10.37 1.12
CA MET A 57 16.27 11.59 0.33
C MET A 57 14.86 12.14 0.08
N PHE A 58 13.83 11.28 0.06
CA PHE A 58 12.43 11.73 0.02
C PHE A 58 12.11 12.61 1.22
N TRP A 59 12.43 12.13 2.43
CA TRP A 59 12.20 12.87 3.67
C TRP A 59 12.99 14.18 3.72
N LEU A 60 14.26 14.13 3.33
CA LEU A 60 15.13 15.32 3.30
C LEU A 60 14.63 16.38 2.31
N ASN A 61 14.27 15.97 1.09
CA ASN A 61 13.88 16.92 0.05
C ASN A 61 12.53 17.59 0.33
N VAL A 62 11.54 16.82 0.80
CA VAL A 62 10.22 17.38 1.12
C VAL A 62 10.32 18.30 2.34
N SER A 63 11.00 17.89 3.41
CA SER A 63 11.18 18.73 4.60
C SER A 63 11.98 20.00 4.33
N LYS A 64 13.00 19.93 3.46
CA LYS A 64 13.75 21.11 2.99
C LYS A 64 12.87 22.09 2.22
N PHE A 65 12.01 21.59 1.33
CA PHE A 65 11.04 22.44 0.62
C PHE A 65 10.08 23.13 1.60
N LEU A 66 9.58 22.39 2.57
CA LEU A 66 8.67 22.87 3.61
C LEU A 66 9.35 23.75 4.67
N LYS A 67 10.68 23.79 4.71
CA LYS A 67 11.49 24.50 5.73
C LYS A 67 11.15 24.06 7.16
N ILE A 68 10.93 22.76 7.36
CA ILE A 68 10.67 22.15 8.67
C ILE A 68 11.66 21.00 8.94
N ASP A 69 11.75 20.57 10.20
CA ASP A 69 12.53 19.40 10.55
C ASP A 69 11.90 18.13 9.94
N GLN A 70 12.74 17.27 9.33
CA GLN A 70 12.28 16.03 8.70
C GLN A 70 11.55 15.08 9.65
N LYS A 71 11.89 15.09 10.95
CA LYS A 71 11.22 14.28 11.98
C LYS A 71 9.80 14.77 12.23
N ILE A 72 9.58 16.09 12.20
CA ILE A 72 8.24 16.69 12.32
C ILE A 72 7.41 16.30 11.10
N PHE A 73 7.96 16.48 9.90
CA PHE A 73 7.28 16.10 8.66
C PHE A 73 6.90 14.60 8.65
N ARG A 74 7.86 13.73 8.97
CA ARG A 74 7.63 12.27 9.03
C ARG A 74 6.53 11.93 10.03
N LYS A 75 6.62 12.47 11.25
CA LYS A 75 5.62 12.24 12.30
C LYS A 75 4.22 12.64 11.84
N ASP A 76 4.07 13.86 11.34
CA ASP A 76 2.76 14.39 10.91
C ASP A 76 2.18 13.55 9.76
N LEU A 77 3.02 13.11 8.81
CA LEU A 77 2.57 12.25 7.71
C LEU A 77 2.18 10.84 8.19
N MET A 78 2.91 10.26 9.14
CA MET A 78 2.59 8.94 9.71
C MET A 78 1.27 8.99 10.49
N GLU A 79 1.08 10.00 11.35
CA GLU A 79 -0.16 10.22 12.08
C GLU A 79 -1.35 10.42 11.13
N PHE A 80 -1.17 11.19 10.05
CA PHE A 80 -2.20 11.38 9.04
C PHE A 80 -2.55 10.09 8.29
N SER A 81 -1.54 9.28 7.98
CA SER A 81 -1.72 8.04 7.22
C SER A 81 -2.50 7.00 8.02
N GLY A 82 -2.33 6.94 9.34
CA GLY A 82 -3.05 6.03 10.24
C GLY A 82 -2.90 4.54 9.90
N PHE A 83 -3.57 3.70 10.69
CA PHE A 83 -3.53 2.24 10.52
C PHE A 83 -4.89 1.61 10.85
N ARG A 84 -5.35 0.68 10.01
CA ARG A 84 -6.63 -0.03 10.15
C ARG A 84 -6.42 -1.38 10.81
N TYR A 85 -6.46 -1.39 12.13
CA TYR A 85 -6.34 -2.61 12.93
C TYR A 85 -7.42 -3.64 12.59
N GLU A 86 -8.63 -3.21 12.24
CA GLU A 86 -9.73 -4.10 11.83
C GLU A 86 -9.42 -4.89 10.56
N VAL A 87 -8.67 -4.30 9.62
CA VAL A 87 -8.21 -4.97 8.40
C VAL A 87 -7.09 -5.96 8.73
N LEU A 88 -6.14 -5.56 9.59
CA LEU A 88 -5.07 -6.46 10.04
C LEU A 88 -5.63 -7.70 10.75
N ASP A 89 -6.62 -7.53 11.62
CA ASP A 89 -7.24 -8.63 12.34
C ASP A 89 -8.00 -9.58 11.40
N LEU A 90 -8.66 -9.04 10.37
CA LEU A 90 -9.26 -9.84 9.31
C LEU A 90 -8.19 -10.66 8.56
N ILE A 91 -7.06 -10.04 8.19
CA ILE A 91 -5.97 -10.75 7.49
C ILE A 91 -5.43 -11.91 8.33
N LYS A 92 -5.23 -11.70 9.64
CA LYS A 92 -4.80 -12.76 10.57
C LYS A 92 -5.78 -13.93 10.63
N LYS A 93 -7.09 -13.68 10.55
CA LYS A 93 -8.10 -14.74 10.44
C LYS A 93 -7.99 -15.48 9.11
N LEU A 94 -7.91 -14.74 8.01
CA LEU A 94 -7.82 -15.29 6.66
C LEU A 94 -6.56 -16.16 6.46
N LYS A 95 -5.43 -15.80 7.08
CA LYS A 95 -4.17 -16.57 7.04
C LYS A 95 -4.35 -18.04 7.42
N LYS A 96 -5.34 -18.37 8.25
CA LYS A 96 -5.58 -19.75 8.71
C LYS A 96 -5.98 -20.69 7.55
N ASP A 97 -6.68 -20.15 6.55
CA ASP A 97 -7.26 -20.93 5.45
C ASP A 97 -6.72 -20.54 4.07
N TYR A 98 -6.12 -19.36 3.94
CA TYR A 98 -5.62 -18.80 2.68
C TYR A 98 -4.19 -18.30 2.84
N LYS A 99 -3.42 -18.35 1.75
CA LYS A 99 -2.19 -17.57 1.69
C LYS A 99 -2.53 -16.08 1.65
N VAL A 100 -1.80 -15.27 2.40
CA VAL A 100 -2.02 -13.82 2.44
C VAL A 100 -0.78 -13.08 1.96
N GLY A 101 -0.97 -12.22 0.96
CA GLY A 101 0.09 -11.40 0.38
C GLY A 101 -0.12 -9.91 0.62
N LEU A 102 0.97 -9.17 0.80
CA LEU A 102 0.99 -7.72 0.72
C LEU A 102 1.66 -7.31 -0.59
N LEU A 103 1.01 -6.48 -1.40
CA LEU A 103 1.56 -5.92 -2.64
C LEU A 103 1.43 -4.40 -2.62
N SER A 104 2.54 -3.70 -2.35
CA SER A 104 2.52 -2.26 -2.12
C SER A 104 3.52 -1.49 -2.97
N ASN A 105 3.05 -0.35 -3.49
CA ASN A 105 3.94 0.70 -3.94
C ASN A 105 4.37 1.52 -2.72
N HIS A 106 5.62 1.42 -2.30
CA HIS A 106 6.10 2.08 -1.09
C HIS A 106 7.58 2.45 -1.20
N ILE A 107 8.04 3.32 -0.31
CA ILE A 107 9.47 3.57 -0.08
C ILE A 107 9.98 2.68 1.05
N GLU A 108 11.25 2.29 0.97
CA GLU A 108 11.89 1.26 1.82
C GLU A 108 11.78 1.58 3.32
N ASP A 109 12.46 2.62 3.78
CA ASP A 109 12.55 2.94 5.22
C ASP A 109 11.18 3.10 5.90
N TRP A 110 10.18 3.60 5.17
CA TRP A 110 8.84 3.76 5.71
C TRP A 110 8.09 2.43 5.81
N LEU A 111 8.13 1.58 4.77
CA LEU A 111 7.43 0.30 4.84
C LEU A 111 8.09 -0.63 5.87
N GLU A 112 9.41 -0.63 5.97
CA GLU A 112 10.15 -1.46 6.94
C GLU A 112 9.81 -1.08 8.39
N GLU A 113 9.64 0.22 8.69
CA GLU A 113 9.16 0.66 10.01
C GLU A 113 7.75 0.12 10.30
N ILE A 114 6.83 0.23 9.35
CA ILE A 114 5.46 -0.30 9.47
C ILE A 114 5.48 -1.82 9.66
N ILE A 115 6.30 -2.54 8.90
CA ILE A 115 6.47 -3.99 8.99
C ILE A 115 6.94 -4.38 10.39
N ALA A 116 7.94 -3.67 10.92
CA ALA A 116 8.49 -3.93 12.24
C ALA A 116 7.46 -3.61 13.36
N GLU A 117 6.81 -2.44 13.29
CA GLU A 117 5.86 -1.97 14.29
C GLU A 117 4.66 -2.91 14.43
N HIS A 118 4.10 -3.35 13.31
CA HIS A 118 2.89 -4.20 13.30
C HIS A 118 3.18 -5.69 13.08
N LYS A 119 4.47 -6.08 13.08
CA LYS A 119 4.95 -7.45 12.87
C LYS A 119 4.37 -8.09 11.61
N LEU A 120 4.35 -7.33 10.51
CA LEU A 120 3.71 -7.77 9.28
C LEU A 120 4.38 -9.01 8.66
N ASN A 121 5.67 -9.25 8.94
CA ASN A 121 6.37 -10.48 8.56
C ASN A 121 5.79 -11.75 9.21
N GLU A 122 5.13 -11.64 10.37
CA GLU A 122 4.43 -12.76 11.00
C GLU A 122 3.02 -12.96 10.39
N VAL A 123 2.45 -11.89 9.82
CA VAL A 123 1.07 -11.86 9.30
C VAL A 123 1.02 -12.25 7.83
N PHE A 124 1.87 -11.71 6.97
CA PHE A 124 1.88 -12.03 5.55
C PHE A 124 2.78 -13.21 5.25
N ASP A 125 2.37 -14.06 4.29
CA ASP A 125 3.22 -15.12 3.77
C ASP A 125 4.23 -14.56 2.75
N VAL A 126 3.83 -13.50 2.05
CA VAL A 126 4.67 -12.76 1.10
C VAL A 126 4.41 -11.28 1.25
N ILE A 127 5.49 -10.49 1.32
CA ILE A 127 5.45 -9.05 1.13
C ILE A 127 6.21 -8.74 -0.16
N THR A 128 5.52 -8.12 -1.12
CA THR A 128 6.10 -7.61 -2.36
C THR A 128 6.03 -6.09 -2.33
N ALA A 129 7.19 -5.45 -2.21
CA ALA A 129 7.29 -4.01 -2.23
C ALA A 129 7.95 -3.51 -3.51
N SER A 130 7.49 -2.36 -4.01
CA SER A 130 8.02 -1.79 -5.26
C SER A 130 9.48 -1.36 -5.17
N TYR A 131 9.98 -0.98 -3.98
CA TYR A 131 11.39 -0.59 -3.81
C TYR A 131 12.31 -1.81 -3.97
N GLU A 132 11.88 -2.97 -3.48
CA GLU A 132 12.63 -4.21 -3.57
C GLU A 132 12.67 -4.73 -5.02
N THR A 133 11.50 -4.77 -5.67
CA THR A 133 11.38 -5.27 -7.06
C THR A 133 11.82 -4.25 -8.12
N LYS A 134 11.93 -2.97 -7.75
CA LYS A 134 12.17 -1.82 -8.65
C LYS A 134 11.08 -1.62 -9.71
N ILE A 135 9.94 -2.29 -9.53
CA ILE A 135 8.77 -2.25 -10.41
C ILE A 135 7.60 -1.80 -9.55
N ALA A 136 6.72 -0.96 -10.08
CA ALA A 136 5.57 -0.47 -9.34
C ALA A 136 4.27 -0.78 -10.05
N LYS A 137 3.20 -0.98 -9.28
CA LYS A 137 1.83 -0.97 -9.80
C LYS A 137 1.59 0.36 -10.56
N PRO A 138 0.87 0.34 -11.70
CA PRO A 138 0.09 -0.77 -12.26
C PRO A 138 0.85 -1.70 -13.23
N ASP A 139 2.19 -1.73 -13.22
CA ASP A 139 2.93 -2.68 -14.09
C ASP A 139 2.58 -4.13 -13.74
N ILE A 140 2.08 -4.89 -14.71
CA ILE A 140 1.62 -6.28 -14.54
C ILE A 140 2.72 -7.21 -13.96
N SER A 141 3.99 -6.87 -14.14
CA SER A 141 5.12 -7.71 -13.72
C SER A 141 5.21 -7.85 -12.19
N ILE A 142 4.85 -6.83 -11.42
CA ILE A 142 4.89 -6.92 -9.94
C ILE A 142 3.78 -7.85 -9.40
N PHE A 143 2.65 -7.94 -10.11
CA PHE A 143 1.57 -8.87 -9.78
C PHE A 143 2.00 -10.31 -10.06
N LYS A 144 2.65 -10.56 -11.21
CA LYS A 144 3.24 -11.86 -11.57
C LYS A 144 4.28 -12.32 -10.55
N GLU A 145 5.14 -11.41 -10.11
CA GLU A 145 6.14 -11.70 -9.07
C GLU A 145 5.48 -12.06 -7.74
N THR A 146 4.41 -11.36 -7.36
CA THR A 146 3.68 -11.64 -6.11
C THR A 146 3.05 -13.03 -6.11
N VAL A 147 2.34 -13.42 -7.17
CA VAL A 147 1.72 -14.77 -7.24
C VAL A 147 2.77 -15.88 -7.33
N LYS A 148 3.89 -15.61 -8.01
CA LYS A 148 5.02 -16.53 -8.08
C LYS A 148 5.63 -16.78 -6.69
N ARG A 149 5.87 -15.72 -5.91
CA ARG A 149 6.36 -15.83 -4.52
C ARG A 149 5.35 -16.56 -3.62
N LEU A 150 4.06 -16.31 -3.81
CA LEU A 150 3.00 -17.02 -3.09
C LEU A 150 2.88 -18.48 -3.54
N GLY A 151 3.42 -18.87 -4.69
CA GLY A 151 3.33 -20.23 -5.22
C GLY A 151 1.89 -20.64 -5.51
N VAL A 152 1.12 -19.75 -6.15
CA VAL A 152 -0.29 -19.97 -6.56
C VAL A 152 -0.51 -19.44 -7.97
N ASP A 153 -1.57 -19.88 -8.64
CA ASP A 153 -2.00 -19.30 -9.91
C ASP A 153 -2.78 -18.00 -9.67
N ALA A 154 -2.64 -17.03 -10.58
CA ALA A 154 -3.33 -15.75 -10.46
C ALA A 154 -4.87 -15.89 -10.50
N THR A 155 -5.40 -16.90 -11.20
CA THR A 155 -6.84 -17.22 -11.22
C THR A 155 -7.37 -17.74 -9.88
N GLU A 156 -6.47 -18.12 -8.97
CA GLU A 156 -6.77 -18.57 -7.61
C GLU A 156 -6.64 -17.43 -6.57
N CYS A 157 -6.43 -16.20 -7.03
CA CYS A 157 -6.20 -15.04 -6.18
C CYS A 157 -7.39 -14.06 -6.15
N ILE A 158 -7.62 -13.44 -5.00
CA ILE A 158 -8.35 -12.17 -4.87
C ILE A 158 -7.31 -11.08 -4.60
N TYR A 159 -7.35 -9.99 -5.37
CA TYR A 159 -6.53 -8.81 -5.11
C TYR A 159 -7.41 -7.62 -4.66
N ILE A 160 -6.98 -6.97 -3.58
CA ILE A 160 -7.70 -5.89 -2.88
C ILE A 160 -6.83 -4.64 -2.92
N ASP A 161 -7.34 -3.57 -3.54
CA ASP A 161 -6.62 -2.30 -3.71
C ASP A 161 -7.64 -1.16 -3.76
N ASP A 162 -7.27 0.06 -3.37
CA ASP A 162 -8.17 1.22 -3.38
C ASP A 162 -8.09 2.06 -4.67
N MET A 163 -7.14 1.75 -5.56
CA MET A 163 -6.88 2.49 -6.79
C MET A 163 -7.40 1.75 -8.03
N GLU A 164 -8.34 2.36 -8.74
CA GLU A 164 -8.97 1.79 -9.94
C GLU A 164 -7.96 1.42 -11.04
N GLN A 165 -6.86 2.17 -11.17
CA GLN A 165 -5.80 1.91 -12.15
C GLN A 165 -5.09 0.55 -11.95
N ASN A 166 -5.18 -0.04 -10.76
CA ASN A 166 -4.58 -1.35 -10.45
C ASN A 166 -5.53 -2.52 -10.81
N ILE A 167 -6.79 -2.24 -11.18
CA ILE A 167 -7.78 -3.27 -11.57
C ILE A 167 -7.44 -3.93 -12.91
N PRO A 168 -7.18 -3.20 -14.02
CA PRO A 168 -6.92 -3.83 -15.31
C PRO A 168 -5.79 -4.86 -15.33
N PRO A 169 -4.57 -4.59 -14.81
CA PRO A 169 -3.47 -5.57 -14.86
C PRO A 169 -3.75 -6.83 -14.03
N ALA A 170 -4.41 -6.69 -12.88
CA ALA A 170 -4.78 -7.84 -12.05
C ALA A 170 -5.84 -8.72 -12.74
N LYS A 171 -6.86 -8.10 -13.37
CA LYS A 171 -7.86 -8.83 -14.15
C LYS A 171 -7.27 -9.50 -15.39
N GLU A 172 -6.28 -8.89 -16.04
CA GLU A 172 -5.57 -9.49 -17.17
C GLU A 172 -4.90 -10.82 -16.78
N LEU A 173 -4.42 -10.94 -15.54
CA LEU A 173 -3.89 -12.20 -14.98
C LEU A 173 -4.98 -13.18 -14.52
N GLY A 174 -6.26 -12.82 -14.64
CA GLY A 174 -7.38 -13.65 -14.20
C GLY A 174 -7.70 -13.56 -12.70
N MET A 175 -7.10 -12.60 -11.97
CA MET A 175 -7.42 -12.39 -10.55
C MET A 175 -8.86 -11.90 -10.39
N LYS A 176 -9.50 -12.33 -9.30
CA LYS A 176 -10.67 -11.63 -8.77
C LYS A 176 -10.21 -10.31 -8.13
N MET A 177 -11.05 -9.28 -8.22
CA MET A 177 -10.71 -7.94 -7.72
C MET A 177 -11.76 -7.43 -6.75
N ILE A 178 -11.31 -6.77 -5.69
CA ILE A 178 -12.13 -5.95 -4.79
C ILE A 178 -11.52 -4.54 -4.80
N LEU A 179 -12.30 -3.57 -5.26
CA LEU A 179 -11.95 -2.16 -5.09
C LEU A 179 -12.32 -1.75 -3.66
N PHE A 180 -11.31 -1.55 -2.81
CA PHE A 180 -11.52 -1.25 -1.41
C PHE A 180 -12.12 0.14 -1.22
N LYS A 181 -13.27 0.21 -0.55
CA LYS A 181 -13.94 1.48 -0.19
C LYS A 181 -14.03 1.66 1.31
N ASN A 182 -14.32 0.58 2.03
CA ASN A 182 -14.35 0.53 3.49
C ASN A 182 -14.39 -0.93 3.97
N PHE A 183 -14.19 -1.13 5.27
CA PHE A 183 -14.12 -2.45 5.89
C PHE A 183 -15.41 -3.27 5.75
N GLU A 184 -16.58 -2.65 5.87
CA GLU A 184 -17.87 -3.36 5.76
C GLU A 184 -18.12 -3.84 4.32
N GLN A 185 -17.77 -3.03 3.32
CA GLN A 185 -17.84 -3.43 1.92
C GLN A 185 -16.84 -4.55 1.61
N LEU A 186 -15.60 -4.47 2.11
CA LEU A 186 -14.61 -5.53 1.95
C LEU A 186 -15.14 -6.89 2.44
N LYS A 187 -15.71 -6.94 3.65
CA LYS A 187 -16.29 -8.17 4.20
C LYS A 187 -17.40 -8.75 3.30
N LYS A 188 -18.32 -7.90 2.83
CA LYS A 188 -19.41 -8.32 1.95
C LYS A 188 -18.90 -8.90 0.63
N GLU A 189 -17.89 -8.30 0.02
CA GLU A 189 -17.31 -8.80 -1.23
C GLU A 189 -16.47 -10.06 -1.04
N LEU A 190 -15.77 -10.21 0.09
CA LEU A 190 -15.12 -11.47 0.43
C LEU A 190 -16.15 -12.61 0.55
N ILE A 191 -17.26 -12.38 1.24
CA ILE A 191 -18.35 -13.37 1.36
C ILE A 191 -18.96 -13.70 -0.01
N SER A 192 -19.14 -12.73 -0.91
CA SER A 192 -19.68 -12.99 -2.25
C SER A 192 -18.75 -13.86 -3.11
N PHE A 193 -17.45 -13.89 -2.78
CA PHE A 193 -16.47 -14.83 -3.34
C PHE A 193 -16.36 -16.15 -2.56
N SER A 194 -17.28 -16.41 -1.63
CA SER A 194 -17.34 -17.60 -0.77
C SER A 194 -16.14 -17.72 0.19
N ILE A 195 -15.52 -16.59 0.54
CA ILE A 195 -14.47 -16.53 1.57
C ILE A 195 -15.11 -16.52 2.95
N LYS A 196 -14.64 -17.41 3.82
CA LYS A 196 -15.03 -17.47 5.24
C LYS A 196 -14.27 -16.37 6.00
N ILE A 197 -14.99 -15.55 6.75
CA ILE A 197 -14.41 -14.40 7.49
C ILE A 197 -14.65 -14.45 9.01
N ASP A 198 -15.29 -15.51 9.51
CA ASP A 198 -15.71 -15.68 10.91
C ASP A 198 -14.55 -16.15 11.81
#